data_AF-A0A0F7DBU1-F1
#
_entry.id   AF-A0A0F7DBU1-F1
#
_cell.length_a   1.000
_cell.length_b   1.000
_cell.length_c   1.000
_cell.angle_alpha   90.00
_cell.angle_beta   90.00
_cell.angle_gamma   90.00
#
_symmetry.space_group_name_H-M   'P 1'
#
loop_
_entity.id
_entity.type
_entity.pdbx_description
1 polymer ?
#
loop_
_entity_poly.entity_id
_entity_poly.type
_entity_poly.pdbx_seq_one_letter_code
_entity_poly.pdbx_strand_id
1 'polypeptide(L)'
;MERVEEYLETIYDIQKSGKVAKTKDIAGKLNVKPSSVTEMLNKLSEMGYIEYQPYRGAVLTRKGLEVAERIKKNYKVFKRFFEDFLGVESEIADRLSCTLEHVADERVISRLCSIIARNCEVCEVCAEELLTLSEADDGEYVVFASPRSLKKAGVEPEKEVEVRDGVLVVDGVELEVAESLKRFVLLRRL
;
A
#
# COMPACT_ATOMS: atom_id res chain seq x y z
N MET A 1 -7.27 -16.61 3.29
CA MET A 1 -7.73 -15.47 2.47
C MET A 1 -6.72 -15.24 1.35
N GLU A 2 -5.43 -15.25 1.67
CA GLU A 2 -4.27 -15.31 0.75
C GLU A 2 -4.48 -16.15 -0.52
N ARG A 3 -4.81 -17.45 -0.43
CA ARG A 3 -5.06 -18.29 -1.63
C ARG A 3 -6.20 -17.83 -2.55
N VAL A 4 -7.15 -17.03 -2.09
CA VAL A 4 -8.18 -16.44 -2.97
C VAL A 4 -7.57 -15.28 -3.73
N GLU A 5 -6.78 -14.47 -3.04
CA GLU A 5 -6.12 -13.28 -3.53
C GLU A 5 -5.04 -13.61 -4.57
N GLU A 6 -4.20 -14.62 -4.33
CA GLU A 6 -3.21 -15.13 -5.30
C GLU A 6 -3.85 -15.50 -6.65
N TYR A 7 -5.05 -16.07 -6.62
CA TYR A 7 -5.78 -16.44 -7.84
C TYR A 7 -6.32 -15.20 -8.56
N LEU A 8 -6.89 -14.25 -7.83
CA LEU A 8 -7.38 -13.00 -8.43
C LEU A 8 -6.25 -12.19 -9.04
N GLU A 9 -5.11 -12.13 -8.36
CA GLU A 9 -3.89 -11.48 -8.84
C GLU A 9 -3.34 -12.18 -10.10
N THR A 10 -3.27 -13.51 -10.07
CA THR A 10 -2.83 -14.30 -11.24
C THR A 10 -3.73 -14.09 -12.45
N ILE A 11 -5.05 -14.09 -12.24
CA ILE A 11 -6.03 -13.84 -13.31
C ILE A 11 -5.84 -12.41 -13.85
N TYR A 12 -5.69 -11.42 -12.97
CA TYR A 12 -5.44 -10.03 -13.34
C TYR A 12 -4.20 -9.88 -14.22
N ASP A 13 -3.07 -10.48 -13.82
CA ASP A 13 -1.82 -10.40 -14.57
C ASP A 13 -1.93 -11.04 -15.95
N ILE A 14 -2.64 -12.17 -16.07
CA ILE A 14 -2.92 -12.78 -17.37
C ILE A 14 -3.81 -11.85 -18.22
N GLN A 15 -4.85 -11.25 -17.64
CA GLN A 15 -5.75 -10.34 -18.36
C GLN A 15 -5.06 -9.07 -18.82
N LYS A 16 -4.19 -8.47 -17.99
CA LYS A 16 -3.38 -7.30 -18.38
C LYS A 16 -2.41 -7.61 -19.53
N SER A 17 -2.02 -8.87 -19.70
CA SER A 17 -1.25 -9.32 -20.88
C SER A 17 -2.08 -9.51 -22.16
N GLY A 18 -3.38 -9.16 -22.14
CA GLY A 18 -4.31 -9.30 -23.27
C GLY A 18 -4.84 -10.71 -23.48
N LYS A 19 -4.72 -11.60 -22.48
CA LYS A 19 -5.12 -13.01 -22.56
C LYS A 19 -6.29 -13.31 -21.61
N VAL A 20 -7.07 -14.34 -21.94
CA VAL A 20 -8.05 -14.91 -21.01
C VAL A 20 -7.34 -15.87 -20.05
N ALA A 21 -7.65 -15.81 -18.75
CA ALA A 21 -7.03 -16.66 -17.76
C ALA A 21 -7.56 -18.10 -17.84
N LYS A 22 -6.84 -18.98 -18.54
CA LYS A 22 -7.20 -20.40 -18.64
C LYS A 22 -6.65 -21.18 -17.44
N THR A 23 -7.35 -22.26 -17.09
CA THR A 23 -6.96 -23.17 -16.00
C THR A 23 -5.49 -23.62 -16.10
N LYS A 24 -5.00 -23.92 -17.31
CA LYS A 24 -3.61 -24.33 -17.55
C LYS A 24 -2.61 -23.21 -17.21
N ASP A 25 -2.92 -21.98 -17.61
CA ASP A 25 -2.02 -20.84 -17.40
C ASP A 25 -1.95 -20.47 -15.92
N ILE A 26 -3.10 -20.49 -15.24
CA ILE A 26 -3.20 -20.27 -13.79
C ILE A 26 -2.45 -21.37 -13.03
N ALA A 27 -2.68 -22.65 -13.38
CA ALA A 27 -2.01 -23.78 -12.76
C ALA A 27 -0.48 -23.69 -12.90
N GLY A 28 0.01 -23.28 -14.07
CA GLY A 28 1.43 -23.09 -14.32
C GLY A 28 2.03 -21.94 -13.51
N LYS A 29 1.36 -20.80 -13.44
CA LYS A 29 1.82 -19.63 -12.67
C LYS A 29 1.85 -19.88 -11.16
N LEU A 30 0.81 -20.53 -10.63
CA LEU A 30 0.69 -20.81 -9.19
C LEU A 30 1.36 -22.13 -8.77
N ASN A 31 1.92 -22.89 -9.71
CA ASN A 31 2.53 -24.21 -9.47
C ASN A 31 1.59 -25.17 -8.70
N VAL A 32 0.33 -25.26 -9.14
CA VAL A 32 -0.70 -26.12 -8.55
C VAL A 32 -1.33 -27.04 -9.58
N LYS A 33 -2.04 -28.08 -9.13
CA LYS A 33 -2.74 -29.00 -10.03
C LYS A 33 -3.91 -28.30 -10.74
N PRO A 34 -4.16 -28.57 -12.03
CA PRO A 34 -5.32 -28.03 -12.75
C PRO A 34 -6.67 -28.31 -12.08
N SER A 35 -6.82 -29.45 -11.42
CA SER A 35 -8.03 -29.78 -10.67
C SER A 35 -8.28 -28.82 -9.50
N SER A 36 -7.23 -28.45 -8.77
CA SER A 36 -7.30 -27.46 -7.68
C SER A 36 -7.66 -26.07 -8.21
N VAL A 37 -7.18 -25.73 -9.40
CA VAL A 37 -7.56 -24.48 -10.06
C VAL A 37 -9.03 -24.47 -10.41
N THR A 38 -9.55 -25.52 -11.05
CA THR A 38 -10.98 -25.62 -11.38
C THR A 38 -11.86 -25.49 -10.15
N GLU A 39 -11.51 -26.16 -9.05
CA GLU A 39 -12.23 -26.05 -7.77
C GLU A 39 -12.25 -24.60 -7.25
N MET A 40 -11.10 -23.92 -7.25
CA MET A 40 -11.01 -22.52 -6.81
C MET A 40 -11.76 -21.57 -7.75
N LEU A 41 -11.70 -21.78 -9.07
CA LEU A 41 -12.43 -20.94 -10.03
C LEU A 41 -13.96 -21.06 -9.85
N ASN A 42 -14.48 -22.27 -9.60
CA ASN A 42 -15.89 -22.44 -9.26
C ASN A 42 -16.25 -21.65 -8.00
N LYS A 43 -15.43 -21.77 -6.94
CA LYS A 43 -15.64 -21.03 -5.69
C LYS A 43 -15.60 -19.51 -5.89
N LEU A 44 -14.62 -19.00 -6.64
CA LEU A 44 -14.50 -17.57 -6.94
C LEU A 44 -15.70 -17.05 -7.74
N SER A 45 -16.21 -17.87 -8.65
CA SER A 45 -17.41 -17.58 -9.45
C SER A 45 -18.65 -17.51 -8.55
N GLU A 46 -18.83 -18.48 -7.65
CA GLU A 46 -19.92 -18.47 -6.65
C GLU A 46 -19.84 -17.25 -5.71
N MET A 47 -18.62 -16.80 -5.37
CA MET A 47 -18.40 -15.60 -4.57
C MET A 47 -18.54 -14.28 -5.35
N GLY A 48 -18.77 -14.35 -6.66
CA GLY A 48 -18.97 -13.21 -7.56
C GLY A 48 -17.72 -12.42 -7.91
N TYR A 49 -16.52 -12.97 -7.69
CA TYR A 49 -15.26 -12.30 -8.04
C TYR A 49 -14.86 -12.49 -9.51
N ILE A 50 -15.34 -13.56 -10.14
CA ILE A 50 -15.02 -13.88 -11.54
C ILE A 50 -16.26 -14.37 -12.29
N GLU A 51 -16.23 -14.23 -13.60
CA GLU A 51 -17.01 -15.03 -14.52
C GLU A 51 -16.14 -16.19 -15.01
N TYR A 52 -16.55 -17.42 -14.70
CA TYR A 52 -15.83 -18.62 -15.12
C TYR A 52 -16.68 -19.49 -16.04
N GLN A 53 -16.11 -19.87 -17.18
CA GLN A 53 -16.71 -20.84 -18.09
C GLN A 53 -15.71 -21.99 -18.36
N PRO A 54 -16.09 -23.26 -18.15
CA PRO A 54 -15.26 -24.40 -18.51
C PRO A 54 -14.73 -24.30 -19.94
N TYR A 55 -13.46 -24.66 -20.14
CA TYR A 55 -12.71 -24.56 -21.41
C TYR A 55 -12.47 -23.14 -21.97
N ARG A 56 -13.24 -22.14 -21.54
CA ARG A 56 -13.10 -20.74 -21.97
C ARG A 56 -12.19 -19.93 -21.05
N GLY A 57 -12.21 -20.22 -19.75
CA GLY A 57 -11.36 -19.56 -18.75
C GLY A 57 -12.13 -18.61 -17.84
N ALA A 58 -11.38 -17.79 -17.10
CA ALA A 58 -11.88 -16.86 -16.11
C ALA A 58 -11.62 -15.40 -16.51
N VAL A 59 -12.56 -14.54 -16.14
CA VAL A 59 -12.50 -13.08 -16.30
C VAL A 59 -12.90 -12.45 -14.96
N LEU A 60 -12.14 -11.48 -14.48
CA LEU A 60 -12.52 -10.75 -13.26
C LEU A 60 -13.83 -9.99 -13.47
N THR A 61 -14.73 -10.08 -12.48
CA THR A 61 -15.82 -9.10 -12.35
C THR A 61 -15.24 -7.80 -11.80
N ARG A 62 -16.06 -6.74 -11.75
CA ARG A 62 -15.67 -5.50 -11.05
C ARG A 62 -15.20 -5.75 -9.61
N LYS A 63 -15.90 -6.62 -8.88
CA LYS A 63 -15.54 -6.98 -7.50
C LYS A 63 -14.18 -7.67 -7.41
N GLY A 64 -13.89 -8.60 -8.34
CA GLY A 64 -12.58 -9.26 -8.41
C GLY A 64 -11.47 -8.30 -8.81
N LEU A 65 -11.75 -7.39 -9.74
CA LEU A 65 -10.81 -6.40 -10.22
C LEU A 65 -10.38 -5.45 -9.10
N GLU A 66 -11.32 -4.92 -8.32
CA GLU A 66 -11.03 -4.03 -7.19
C GLU A 66 -10.08 -4.69 -6.16
N VAL A 67 -10.28 -5.98 -5.88
CA VAL A 67 -9.40 -6.75 -4.99
C VAL A 67 -8.02 -6.96 -5.60
N ALA A 68 -7.95 -7.39 -6.87
CA ALA A 68 -6.68 -7.62 -7.55
C ALA A 68 -5.86 -6.33 -7.67
N GLU A 69 -6.48 -5.21 -8.04
CA GLU A 69 -5.81 -3.92 -8.15
C GLU A 69 -5.29 -3.43 -6.80
N ARG A 70 -6.03 -3.65 -5.72
CA ARG A 70 -5.56 -3.36 -4.35
C ARG A 70 -4.31 -4.17 -4.01
N ILE A 71 -4.31 -5.48 -4.28
CA ILE A 71 -3.16 -6.34 -4.02
C ILE A 71 -1.93 -5.86 -4.82
N LYS A 72 -2.08 -5.62 -6.14
CA LYS A 72 -0.99 -5.09 -6.96
C LYS A 72 -0.48 -3.73 -6.48
N LYS A 73 -1.37 -2.87 -5.98
CA LYS A 73 -0.99 -1.59 -5.38
C LYS A 73 -0.14 -1.83 -4.13
N ASN A 74 -0.57 -2.71 -3.24
CA ASN A 74 0.13 -3.03 -2.00
C ASN A 74 1.53 -3.58 -2.28
N TYR A 75 1.65 -4.54 -3.21
CA TYR A 75 2.91 -5.06 -3.72
C TYR A 75 3.86 -3.93 -4.16
N LYS A 76 3.38 -3.04 -5.04
CA LYS A 76 4.18 -1.94 -5.60
C LYS A 76 4.64 -0.95 -4.53
N VAL A 77 3.77 -0.62 -3.58
CA VAL A 77 4.12 0.28 -2.46
C VAL A 77 5.25 -0.33 -1.64
N PHE A 78 5.14 -1.60 -1.26
CA PHE A 78 6.20 -2.28 -0.52
C PHE A 78 7.49 -2.40 -1.32
N LYS A 79 7.40 -2.81 -2.58
CA LYS A 79 8.57 -3.00 -3.43
C LYS A 79 9.37 -1.72 -3.57
N ARG A 80 8.69 -0.60 -3.86
CA ARG A 80 9.34 0.71 -3.94
C ARG A 80 9.89 1.17 -2.59
N PHE A 81 9.17 0.94 -1.50
CA PHE A 81 9.71 1.24 -0.17
C PHE A 81 11.00 0.46 0.10
N PHE A 82 11.06 -0.82 -0.24
CA PHE A 82 12.26 -1.63 -0.05
C PHE A 82 13.39 -1.23 -1.01
N GLU A 83 13.12 -1.09 -2.31
CA GLU A 83 14.14 -0.79 -3.33
C GLU A 83 14.57 0.69 -3.28
N ASP A 84 13.63 1.61 -3.49
CA ASP A 84 13.93 3.04 -3.68
C ASP A 84 14.32 3.73 -2.37
N PHE A 85 13.64 3.39 -1.26
CA PHE A 85 13.80 4.11 0.00
C PHE A 85 14.82 3.44 0.94
N LEU A 86 14.82 2.11 1.02
CA LEU A 86 15.76 1.36 1.89
C LEU A 86 16.99 0.82 1.14
N GLY A 87 17.01 0.82 -0.19
CA GLY A 87 18.14 0.30 -0.97
C GLY A 87 18.30 -1.21 -0.90
N VAL A 88 17.21 -1.95 -0.65
CA VAL A 88 17.20 -3.42 -0.60
C VAL A 88 17.31 -4.00 -2.01
N GLU A 89 18.06 -5.08 -2.16
CA GLU A 89 18.21 -5.80 -3.43
C GLU A 89 16.85 -6.31 -3.97
N SER A 90 16.68 -6.24 -5.29
CA SER A 90 15.39 -6.49 -5.94
C SER A 90 14.80 -7.87 -5.64
N GLU A 91 15.62 -8.93 -5.57
CA GLU A 91 15.13 -10.28 -5.25
C GLU A 91 14.54 -10.35 -3.82
N ILE A 92 15.18 -9.68 -2.86
CA ILE A 92 14.71 -9.64 -1.48
C ILE A 92 13.45 -8.77 -1.39
N ALA A 93 13.45 -7.61 -2.05
CA ALA A 93 12.33 -6.69 -2.07
C ALA A 93 11.08 -7.35 -2.68
N ASP A 94 11.25 -8.07 -3.79
CA ASP A 94 10.18 -8.82 -4.46
C ASP A 94 9.54 -9.84 -3.52
N ARG A 95 10.36 -10.73 -2.94
CA ARG A 95 9.88 -11.78 -2.03
C ARG A 95 9.16 -11.21 -0.80
N LEU A 96 9.67 -10.14 -0.21
CA LEU A 96 9.04 -9.50 0.95
C LEU A 96 7.72 -8.83 0.56
N SER A 97 7.66 -8.16 -0.59
CA SER A 97 6.46 -7.49 -1.08
C SER A 97 5.34 -8.47 -1.36
N CYS A 98 5.65 -9.58 -2.06
CA CYS A 98 4.70 -10.69 -2.31
C CYS A 98 4.13 -11.27 -1.00
N THR A 99 4.94 -11.33 0.06
CA THR A 99 4.47 -11.85 1.35
C THR A 99 3.55 -10.83 2.04
N LEU A 100 3.89 -9.54 1.99
CA LEU A 100 3.24 -8.52 2.79
C LEU A 100 1.95 -7.97 2.15
N GLU A 101 1.81 -8.03 0.83
CA GLU A 101 0.67 -7.45 0.11
C GLU A 101 -0.71 -8.01 0.53
N HIS A 102 -0.74 -9.27 1.00
CA HIS A 102 -1.95 -9.98 1.41
C HIS A 102 -2.32 -9.82 2.89
N VAL A 103 -1.36 -9.37 3.71
CA VAL A 103 -1.50 -9.41 5.18
C VAL A 103 -1.40 -8.04 5.83
N ALA A 104 -0.91 -7.03 5.11
CA ALA A 104 -0.75 -5.69 5.63
C ALA A 104 -2.11 -4.98 5.81
N ASP A 105 -2.24 -4.24 6.92
CA ASP A 105 -3.37 -3.34 7.15
C ASP A 105 -3.31 -2.18 6.14
N GLU A 106 -4.45 -1.86 5.53
CA GLU A 106 -4.56 -0.78 4.52
C GLU A 106 -4.06 0.57 5.04
N ARG A 107 -4.15 0.85 6.35
CA ARG A 107 -3.61 2.07 6.95
C ARG A 107 -2.09 2.13 6.88
N VAL A 108 -1.42 0.98 7.01
CA VAL A 108 0.04 0.89 6.88
C VAL A 108 0.45 1.14 5.44
N ILE A 109 -0.24 0.50 4.48
CA ILE A 109 0.02 0.71 3.05
C ILE A 109 -0.18 2.17 2.67
N SER A 110 -1.30 2.76 3.08
CA SER A 110 -1.58 4.17 2.80
C SER A 110 -0.49 5.07 3.39
N ARG A 111 -0.06 4.82 4.63
CA ARG A 111 0.98 5.63 5.27
C ARG A 111 2.35 5.48 4.60
N LEU A 112 2.75 4.26 4.25
CA LEU A 112 3.98 4.02 3.50
C LEU A 112 3.93 4.69 2.13
N CYS A 113 2.79 4.60 1.44
CA CYS A 113 2.58 5.23 0.15
C CYS A 113 2.77 6.75 0.24
N SER A 114 2.21 7.42 1.24
CA SER A 114 2.42 8.87 1.45
C SER A 114 3.88 9.21 1.76
N ILE A 115 4.60 8.38 2.53
CA ILE A 115 6.01 8.62 2.85
C ILE A 115 6.89 8.56 1.60
N ILE A 116 6.63 7.61 0.70
CA ILE A 116 7.36 7.47 -0.57
C ILE A 116 6.77 8.37 -1.69
N ALA A 117 5.75 9.18 -1.40
CA ALA A 117 4.90 9.84 -2.39
C ALA A 117 5.59 10.95 -3.21
N ARG A 118 6.76 11.44 -2.78
CA ARG A 118 7.44 12.57 -3.44
C ARG A 118 7.75 12.34 -4.94
N ASN A 119 7.66 11.09 -5.45
CA ASN A 119 7.67 10.74 -6.88
C ASN A 119 6.90 9.41 -7.15
N CYS A 120 5.62 9.33 -6.74
CA CYS A 120 4.88 8.08 -6.82
C CYS A 120 4.19 7.84 -8.19
N GLU A 121 4.71 6.90 -9.00
CA GLU A 121 4.03 6.37 -10.20
C GLU A 121 3.09 5.18 -9.89
N VAL A 122 2.90 4.84 -8.61
CA VAL A 122 2.09 3.68 -8.20
C VAL A 122 0.59 4.00 -8.12
N CYS A 123 0.27 5.25 -7.79
CA CYS A 123 -1.07 5.80 -7.60
C CYS A 123 -1.33 6.85 -8.70
N GLU A 124 -2.53 6.89 -9.27
CA GLU A 124 -2.91 8.01 -10.15
C GLU A 124 -3.11 9.31 -9.35
N VAL A 125 -3.35 9.19 -8.04
CA VAL A 125 -3.58 10.30 -7.12
C VAL A 125 -2.79 10.06 -5.85
N CYS A 126 -1.53 10.49 -5.82
CA CYS A 126 -0.85 10.73 -4.55
C CYS A 126 -0.92 12.24 -4.29
N ALA A 127 -2.01 12.65 -3.64
CA ALA A 127 -2.29 14.07 -3.35
C ALA A 127 -1.75 14.52 -1.99
N GLU A 128 -1.11 13.63 -1.22
CA GLU A 128 -0.63 13.98 0.12
C GLU A 128 0.78 14.57 0.04
N GLU A 129 0.86 15.90 0.07
CA GLU A 129 2.11 16.62 0.30
C GLU A 129 2.46 16.55 1.79
N LEU A 130 3.44 15.72 2.12
CA LEU A 130 4.02 15.65 3.45
C LEU A 130 5.25 16.55 3.54
N LEU A 131 5.32 17.30 4.64
CA LEU A 131 6.45 18.13 5.02
C LEU A 131 7.06 17.57 6.29
N THR A 132 8.38 17.57 6.40
CA THR A 132 9.00 17.43 7.72
C THR A 132 8.80 18.70 8.53
N LEU A 133 8.90 18.64 9.86
CA LEU A 133 8.87 19.85 10.69
C LEU A 133 10.00 20.84 10.31
N SER A 134 11.13 20.36 9.79
CA SER A 134 12.21 21.24 9.29
C SER A 134 11.85 21.96 7.99
N GLU A 135 10.88 21.47 7.22
CA GLU A 135 10.44 22.02 5.93
C GLU A 135 9.13 22.80 6.05
N ALA A 136 8.38 22.63 7.13
CA ALA A 136 7.08 23.26 7.32
C ALA A 136 7.22 24.78 7.56
N ASP A 137 6.42 25.55 6.83
CA ASP A 137 6.18 26.95 7.10
C ASP A 137 5.16 27.14 8.24
N ASP A 138 4.90 28.39 8.60
CA ASP A 138 3.90 28.68 9.63
C ASP A 138 2.50 28.30 9.17
N GLY A 139 1.72 27.70 10.06
CA GLY A 139 0.34 27.32 9.79
C GLY A 139 -0.14 26.10 10.57
N GLU A 140 -1.32 25.63 10.21
CA GLU A 140 -1.99 24.49 10.85
C GLU A 140 -1.74 23.19 10.09
N TYR A 141 -1.45 22.13 10.83
CA TYR A 141 -1.08 20.83 10.30
C TYR A 141 -1.72 19.70 11.12
N VAL A 142 -1.82 18.54 10.51
CA VAL A 142 -2.01 17.27 11.20
C VAL A 142 -0.69 16.53 11.25
N VAL A 143 -0.33 16.03 12.42
CA VAL A 143 0.80 15.11 12.58
C VAL A 143 0.48 13.82 11.84
N PHE A 144 1.22 13.56 10.77
CA PHE A 144 1.09 12.35 9.98
C PHE A 144 1.84 11.19 10.65
N ALA A 145 3.11 11.42 11.00
CA ALA A 145 3.97 10.47 11.71
C ALA A 145 4.95 11.21 12.62
N SER A 146 5.31 10.59 13.74
CA SER A 146 6.29 11.15 14.68
C SER A 146 7.04 10.04 15.44
N PRO A 147 8.24 10.31 15.96
CA PRO A 147 8.92 9.41 16.89
C PRO A 147 8.09 9.19 18.16
N ARG A 148 8.05 7.94 18.65
CA ARG A 148 7.32 7.57 19.88
C ARG A 148 7.72 8.39 21.11
N SER A 149 8.95 8.89 21.17
CA SER A 149 9.43 9.75 22.26
C SER A 149 8.63 11.04 22.42
N LEU A 150 8.05 11.58 21.34
CA LEU A 150 7.30 12.84 21.36
C LEU A 150 5.83 12.67 21.76
N LYS A 151 5.32 11.43 21.84
CA LYS A 151 3.92 11.17 22.20
C LYS A 151 3.50 11.77 23.54
N LYS A 152 4.41 11.78 24.54
CA LYS A 152 4.12 12.39 25.86
C LYS A 152 3.92 13.90 25.80
N ALA A 153 4.46 14.54 24.77
CA ALA A 153 4.30 15.97 24.51
C ALA A 153 3.11 16.26 23.58
N GLY A 154 2.25 15.27 23.32
CA GLY A 154 1.06 15.42 22.47
C GLY A 154 1.33 15.31 20.96
N VAL A 155 2.59 15.17 20.52
CA VAL A 155 2.92 15.01 19.09
C VAL A 155 2.76 13.54 18.69
N GLU A 156 1.55 13.16 18.29
CA GLU A 156 1.22 11.82 17.83
C GLU A 156 0.33 11.86 16.58
N PRO A 157 0.27 10.77 15.78
CA PRO A 157 -0.50 10.76 14.56
C PRO A 157 -1.96 11.21 14.75
N GLU A 158 -2.49 11.94 13.76
CA GLU A 158 -3.84 12.51 13.72
C GLU A 158 -4.06 13.72 14.65
N LYS A 159 -3.05 14.11 15.44
CA LYS A 159 -3.11 15.34 16.23
C LYS A 159 -3.00 16.58 15.34
N GLU A 160 -3.93 17.52 15.52
CA GLU A 160 -3.80 18.88 14.98
C GLU A 160 -2.78 19.67 15.79
N VAL A 161 -1.86 20.32 15.09
CA VAL A 161 -0.77 21.12 15.63
C VAL A 161 -0.59 22.37 14.78
N GLU A 162 0.04 23.38 15.35
CA GLU A 162 0.45 24.57 14.62
C GLU A 162 1.97 24.65 14.57
N VAL A 163 2.52 25.12 13.46
CA VAL A 163 3.93 25.49 13.34
C VAL A 163 4.01 27.01 13.41
N ARG A 164 4.87 27.53 14.29
CA ARG A 164 5.17 28.96 14.41
C ARG A 164 6.67 29.14 14.56
N ASP A 165 7.29 29.91 13.66
CA ASP A 165 8.73 30.17 13.64
C ASP A 165 9.57 28.87 13.74
N GLY A 166 9.08 27.79 13.13
CA GLY A 166 9.72 26.46 13.14
C GLY A 166 9.60 25.68 14.46
N VAL A 167 8.73 26.13 15.38
CA VAL A 167 8.39 25.47 16.65
C VAL A 167 6.99 24.86 16.55
N LEU A 168 6.79 23.68 17.15
CA LEU A 168 5.44 23.09 17.25
C LEU A 168 4.68 23.71 18.41
N VAL A 169 3.44 24.09 18.17
CA VAL A 169 2.46 24.46 19.19
C VAL A 169 1.42 23.34 19.25
N VAL A 170 1.31 22.70 20.41
CA VAL A 170 0.38 21.59 20.65
C VAL A 170 -0.50 21.97 21.84
N ASP A 171 -1.82 22.01 21.62
CA ASP A 171 -2.79 22.43 22.65
C ASP A 171 -2.46 23.78 23.30
N GLY A 172 -1.91 24.72 22.51
CA GLY A 172 -1.50 26.06 22.95
C GLY A 172 -0.16 26.12 23.69
N VAL A 173 0.58 25.01 23.78
CA VAL A 173 1.90 24.93 24.41
C VAL A 173 2.97 24.80 23.34
N GLU A 174 3.96 25.70 23.37
CA GLU A 174 5.15 25.61 22.52
C GLU A 174 6.04 24.44 22.95
N LEU A 175 6.45 23.65 21.97
CA LEU A 175 7.31 22.49 22.14
C LEU A 175 8.56 22.62 21.29
N GLU A 176 9.69 22.78 21.97
CA GLU A 176 10.99 22.74 21.32
C GLU A 176 11.37 21.30 20.98
N VAL A 177 11.34 20.97 19.68
CA VAL A 177 11.76 19.67 19.16
C VAL A 177 13.23 19.73 18.79
N ALA A 178 14.03 18.82 19.34
CA ALA A 178 15.44 18.69 18.99
C ALA A 178 15.64 18.60 17.47
N GLU A 179 16.62 19.32 16.93
CA GLU A 179 16.86 19.43 15.48
C GLU A 179 17.01 18.05 14.79
N SER A 180 17.62 17.09 15.48
CA SER A 180 17.79 15.72 14.99
C SER A 180 16.48 14.95 14.80
N LEU A 181 15.40 15.37 15.49
CA LEU A 181 14.07 14.75 15.45
C LEU A 181 13.12 15.43 14.45
N LYS A 182 13.34 16.69 14.10
CA LYS A 182 12.43 17.46 13.24
C LYS A 182 12.17 16.78 11.88
N ARG A 183 13.20 16.19 11.27
CA ARG A 183 13.08 15.40 10.02
C ARG A 183 12.23 14.13 10.12
N PHE A 184 11.92 13.67 11.34
CA PHE A 184 11.11 12.48 11.59
C PHE A 184 9.67 12.83 12.00
N VAL A 185 9.36 14.12 12.17
CA VAL A 185 8.00 14.60 12.36
C VAL A 185 7.46 14.96 10.99
N LEU A 186 6.58 14.12 10.46
CA LEU A 186 5.91 14.33 9.19
C LEU A 186 4.56 15.00 9.45
N LEU A 187 4.31 16.08 8.73
CA LEU A 187 3.16 16.95 8.85
C LEU A 187 2.41 16.99 7.51
N ARG A 188 1.10 17.05 7.58
CA ARG A 188 0.21 17.30 6.45
C ARG A 188 -0.53 18.60 6.72
N ARG A 189 -0.47 19.56 5.80
CA ARG A 189 -1.14 20.85 5.97
C ARG A 189 -2.67 20.68 6.00
N LEU A 190 -3.34 21.48 6.83
CA LEU A 190 -4.80 21.57 6.88
C LEU A 190 -5.36 22.55 5.83
#